data_AF-A0A519PSA1-F1
#
_entry.id   AF-A0A519PSA1-F1
#
_cell.length_a   1.000
_cell.length_b   1.000
_cell.length_c   1.000
_cell.angle_alpha   90.00
_cell.angle_beta   90.00
_cell.angle_gamma   90.00
#
_symmetry.space_group_name_H-M   'P 1'
#
loop_
_entity.id
_entity.type
_entity.pdbx_description
1 polymer ?
#
loop_
_entity_poly.entity_id
_entity_poly.type
_entity_poly.pdbx_seq_one_letter_code
_entity_poly.pdbx_strand_id
1 'polypeptide(L)'
;AGTVWSREVRFMGAGVIGVAAIWTLIKLAGPLIGGLTSALAANRRRASGEVLDRTEQDIPINIVAGLSIACLIGIGFILAFFAQSNPTLAGSTALLVAGGLVYVVLIGFAVAAICGYMAGLIGSSNSPVSGVGILAIVIASVLMLGVLAVAGLPADPSVIAFALIVTSVVFAVAVIANDNLQDLKTGQLVGATPWRQQTALIVGVIAGAIVIPVILNLLNQAFGFEGGPKGIADEPLAAPQATLISALARGVIGGDLRWDLIGLGAVIGVVIIILDAVLNKATGGKAKLPPLAVGIGFYLPAAVTTMLVIGAVCGWIYDKAIKTTRFADVGRRMGVLLASGLIVGESLFLVMTAGVIVGTRNDAPFAMLPEGSTFPAMAAGIAVFLVLTVALYSWVRSRSAKV
;
A
#
# COMPACT_ATOMS: atom_id res chain seq x y z
N ALA A 1 12.39 2.16 25.63
CA ALA A 1 12.46 1.47 24.31
C ALA A 1 11.51 2.12 23.28
N GLY A 2 10.20 2.24 23.54
CA GLY A 2 9.24 2.79 22.57
C GLY A 2 9.46 4.26 22.16
N THR A 3 10.00 5.09 23.05
CA THR A 3 10.29 6.52 22.80
C THR A 3 11.46 6.75 21.83
N VAL A 4 12.50 5.92 21.89
CA VAL A 4 13.66 6.00 20.96
C VAL A 4 13.25 5.54 19.57
N TRP A 5 12.47 4.46 19.48
CA TRP A 5 11.97 3.97 18.20
C TRP A 5 11.09 5.02 17.49
N SER A 6 10.12 5.59 18.20
CA SER A 6 9.15 6.53 17.61
C SER A 6 9.76 7.88 17.21
N ARG A 7 10.75 8.37 17.98
CA ARG A 7 11.38 9.68 17.75
C ARG A 7 12.63 9.63 16.88
N GLU A 8 13.28 8.47 16.75
CA GLU A 8 14.59 8.39 16.06
C GLU A 8 14.63 7.30 14.99
N VAL A 9 14.43 6.04 15.38
CA VAL A 9 14.59 4.88 14.47
C VAL A 9 13.61 4.96 13.30
N ARG A 10 12.39 5.44 13.54
CA ARG A 10 11.38 5.62 12.50
C ARG A 10 11.82 6.59 11.39
N PHE A 11 12.52 7.67 11.73
CA PHE A 11 13.02 8.64 10.76
C PHE A 11 14.24 8.10 10.00
N MET A 12 15.11 7.33 10.66
CA MET A 12 16.15 6.56 9.96
C MET A 12 15.53 5.56 8.98
N GLY A 13 14.49 4.85 9.40
CA GLY A 13 13.72 3.94 8.53
C GLY A 13 13.14 4.64 7.30
N ALA A 14 12.64 5.87 7.44
CA ALA A 14 12.18 6.67 6.31
C ALA A 14 13.30 6.96 5.28
N GLY A 15 14.51 7.27 5.75
CA GLY A 15 15.69 7.44 4.89
C GLY A 15 16.09 6.16 4.16
N VAL A 16 16.07 5.02 4.87
CA VAL A 16 16.33 3.69 4.26
C VAL A 16 15.29 3.40 3.18
N ILE A 17 14.00 3.60 3.46
CA ILE A 17 12.92 3.34 2.50
C ILE A 17 13.01 4.30 1.31
N GLY A 18 13.33 5.57 1.53
CA GLY A 18 13.50 6.55 0.45
C GLY A 18 14.60 6.16 -0.54
N VAL A 19 15.78 5.79 -0.03
CA VAL A 19 16.89 5.30 -0.86
C VAL A 19 16.54 3.98 -1.55
N ALA A 20 15.92 3.05 -0.84
CA ALA A 20 15.47 1.78 -1.40
C ALA A 20 14.44 1.99 -2.52
N ALA A 21 13.52 2.95 -2.36
CA ALA A 21 12.54 3.31 -3.38
C ALA A 21 13.23 3.89 -4.63
N ILE A 22 14.14 4.86 -4.47
CA ILE A 22 14.92 5.42 -5.59
C ILE A 22 15.70 4.34 -6.32
N TRP A 23 16.37 3.45 -5.57
CA TRP A 23 17.11 2.34 -6.15
C TRP A 23 16.22 1.39 -6.94
N THR A 24 15.02 1.10 -6.42
CA THR A 24 14.02 0.34 -7.16
C THR A 24 13.61 1.08 -8.42
N LEU A 25 13.36 2.38 -8.39
CA LEU A 25 13.06 3.16 -9.60
C LEU A 25 14.17 3.07 -10.65
N ILE A 26 15.44 3.19 -10.23
CA ILE A 26 16.62 3.08 -11.11
C ILE A 26 16.67 1.71 -11.79
N LYS A 27 16.50 0.62 -11.03
CA LYS A 27 16.45 -0.75 -11.58
C LYS A 27 15.30 -0.95 -12.57
N LEU A 28 14.25 -0.14 -12.47
CA LEU A 28 13.03 -0.27 -13.25
C LEU A 28 12.90 0.72 -14.41
N ALA A 29 13.85 1.64 -14.56
CA ALA A 29 13.85 2.64 -15.64
C ALA A 29 13.90 1.99 -17.04
N GLY A 30 14.73 0.96 -17.23
CA GLY A 30 14.82 0.26 -18.51
C GLY A 30 13.51 -0.42 -18.92
N PRO A 31 12.94 -1.28 -18.06
CA PRO A 31 11.65 -1.89 -18.33
C PRO A 31 10.49 -0.90 -18.53
N LEU A 32 10.50 0.25 -17.84
CA LEU A 32 9.53 1.32 -18.03
C LEU A 32 9.56 1.89 -19.45
N ILE A 33 10.76 2.16 -20.00
CA ILE A 33 10.93 2.61 -21.38
C ILE A 33 10.44 1.52 -22.36
N GLY A 34 10.73 0.25 -22.07
CA GLY A 34 10.24 -0.90 -22.85
C GLY A 34 8.72 -0.97 -22.90
N GLY A 35 8.04 -0.84 -21.76
CA GLY A 35 6.57 -0.86 -21.67
C GLY A 35 5.91 0.28 -22.46
N LEU A 36 6.48 1.48 -22.40
CA LEU A 36 5.95 2.64 -23.12
C LEU A 36 6.10 2.49 -24.65
N THR A 37 7.25 2.00 -25.09
CA THR A 37 7.51 1.74 -26.52
C THR A 37 6.62 0.62 -27.07
N SER A 38 6.38 -0.45 -26.29
CA SER A 38 5.45 -1.51 -26.69
C SER A 38 4.00 -1.04 -26.79
N ALA A 39 3.54 -0.21 -25.86
CA ALA A 39 2.18 0.33 -25.89
C ALA A 39 1.93 1.20 -27.14
N LEU A 40 2.90 2.05 -27.50
CA LEU A 40 2.83 2.87 -28.71
C LEU A 40 2.87 2.01 -29.99
N ALA A 41 3.67 0.94 -30.01
CA ALA A 41 3.75 0.03 -31.14
C ALA A 41 2.44 -0.78 -31.34
N ALA A 42 1.84 -1.28 -30.27
CA ALA A 42 0.56 -1.99 -30.31
C ALA A 42 -0.57 -1.11 -30.87
N ASN A 43 -0.62 0.16 -30.45
CA ASN A 43 -1.60 1.11 -30.95
C ASN A 43 -1.45 1.39 -32.46
N ARG A 44 -0.21 1.41 -32.98
CA ARG A 44 0.05 1.54 -34.43
C ARG A 44 -0.44 0.32 -35.23
N ARG A 45 -0.24 -0.91 -34.72
CA ARG A 45 -0.72 -2.14 -35.38
C ARG A 45 -2.25 -2.22 -35.46
N ARG A 46 -2.94 -1.72 -34.43
CA ARG A 46 -4.41 -1.64 -34.43
C ARG A 46 -4.94 -0.62 -35.45
N ALA A 47 -4.24 0.50 -35.63
CA ALA A 47 -4.60 1.52 -36.61
C ALA A 47 -4.43 1.04 -38.08
N SER A 48 -3.59 0.04 -38.34
CA SER A 48 -3.43 -0.57 -39.66
C SER A 48 -4.52 -1.59 -40.05
N GLY A 49 -5.55 -1.79 -39.22
CA GLY A 49 -6.68 -2.68 -39.53
C GLY A 49 -6.40 -4.17 -39.31
N GLU A 50 -5.32 -4.50 -38.59
CA GLU A 50 -4.99 -5.88 -38.24
C GLU A 50 -6.00 -6.45 -37.23
N VAL A 51 -6.53 -7.65 -37.49
CA VAL A 51 -7.43 -8.34 -36.57
C VAL A 51 -6.60 -8.89 -35.41
N LEU A 52 -6.66 -8.21 -34.27
CA LEU A 52 -5.97 -8.62 -33.06
C LEU A 52 -6.60 -9.88 -32.44
N ASP A 53 -5.76 -10.76 -31.91
CA ASP A 53 -6.23 -11.91 -31.14
C ASP A 53 -7.09 -11.43 -29.95
N ARG A 54 -8.04 -12.26 -29.52
CA ARG A 54 -8.93 -11.96 -28.39
C ARG A 54 -8.15 -11.51 -27.15
N THR A 55 -6.97 -12.09 -26.92
CA THR A 55 -6.13 -11.78 -25.76
C THR A 55 -5.38 -10.44 -25.87
N GLU A 56 -5.43 -9.79 -27.03
CA GLU A 56 -4.79 -8.49 -27.32
C GLU A 56 -5.81 -7.36 -27.53
N GLN A 57 -7.10 -7.62 -27.27
CA GLN A 57 -8.18 -6.64 -27.44
C GLN A 57 -8.41 -5.82 -26.16
N ASP A 58 -7.65 -4.74 -26.00
CA ASP A 58 -7.83 -3.72 -24.95
C ASP A 58 -8.97 -2.73 -25.26
N ILE A 59 -9.42 -2.00 -24.24
CA ILE A 59 -10.27 -0.81 -24.44
C ILE A 59 -9.52 0.17 -25.37
N PRO A 60 -10.19 0.70 -26.41
CA PRO A 60 -9.60 1.69 -27.30
C PRO A 60 -8.98 2.88 -26.56
N ILE A 61 -7.75 3.27 -26.94
CA ILE A 61 -6.97 4.31 -26.23
C ILE A 61 -7.67 5.68 -26.19
N ASN A 62 -8.50 5.99 -27.19
CA ASN A 62 -9.30 7.20 -27.23
C ASN A 62 -10.36 7.23 -26.12
N ILE A 63 -10.98 6.08 -25.81
CA ILE A 63 -11.92 5.95 -24.68
C ILE A 63 -11.16 6.09 -23.35
N VAL A 64 -10.02 5.42 -23.22
CA VAL A 64 -9.17 5.52 -22.02
C VAL A 64 -8.70 6.96 -21.79
N ALA A 65 -8.26 7.65 -22.85
CA ALA A 65 -7.84 9.05 -22.80
C ALA A 65 -9.00 9.96 -22.40
N GLY A 66 -10.19 9.77 -23.00
CA GLY A 66 -11.39 10.52 -22.64
C GLY A 66 -11.79 10.34 -21.17
N LEU A 67 -11.78 9.09 -20.69
CA LEU A 67 -12.08 8.78 -19.29
C LEU A 67 -11.02 9.37 -18.34
N SER A 68 -9.75 9.31 -18.72
CA SER A 68 -8.64 9.90 -17.94
C SER A 68 -8.79 11.42 -17.82
N ILE A 69 -9.18 12.10 -18.91
CA ILE A 69 -9.47 13.54 -18.88
C ILE A 69 -10.66 13.83 -17.96
N ALA A 70 -11.74 13.05 -18.03
CA ALA A 70 -12.89 13.20 -17.13
C ALA A 70 -12.50 13.03 -15.65
N CYS A 71 -11.65 12.05 -15.34
CA CYS A 71 -11.11 11.85 -14.00
C CYS A 71 -10.23 13.03 -13.56
N LEU A 72 -9.36 13.55 -14.42
CA LEU A 72 -8.53 14.72 -14.13
C LEU A 72 -9.37 15.97 -13.86
N ILE A 73 -10.47 16.17 -14.59
CA ILE A 73 -11.43 17.25 -14.30
C ILE A 73 -12.04 17.06 -12.91
N GLY A 74 -12.50 15.85 -12.57
CA GLY A 74 -13.03 15.53 -11.23
C GLY A 74 -12.01 15.77 -10.11
N ILE A 75 -10.75 15.34 -10.31
CA ILE A 75 -9.65 15.63 -9.39
C ILE A 75 -9.44 17.13 -9.26
N GLY A 76 -9.44 17.87 -10.38
CA GLY A 76 -9.34 19.33 -10.38
C GLY A 76 -10.43 20.00 -9.55
N PHE A 77 -11.67 19.53 -9.64
CA PHE A 77 -12.76 19.99 -8.78
C PHE A 77 -12.52 19.70 -7.31
N ILE A 78 -12.07 18.49 -6.95
CA ILE A 78 -11.74 18.13 -5.56
C ILE A 78 -10.64 19.04 -5.00
N LEU A 79 -9.58 19.27 -5.77
CA LEU A 79 -8.48 20.14 -5.37
C LEU A 79 -8.92 21.60 -5.24
N ALA A 80 -9.75 22.08 -6.18
CA ALA A 80 -10.29 23.44 -6.14
C ALA A 80 -11.20 23.64 -4.93
N PHE A 81 -12.10 22.68 -4.67
CA PHE A 81 -13.00 22.71 -3.52
C PHE A 81 -12.21 22.74 -2.20
N PHE A 82 -11.19 21.90 -2.07
CA PHE A 82 -10.34 21.92 -0.88
C PHE A 82 -9.56 23.24 -0.75
N ALA A 83 -8.96 23.75 -1.82
CA ALA A 83 -8.23 25.01 -1.76
C ALA A 83 -9.13 26.20 -1.41
N GLN A 84 -10.33 26.29 -1.97
CA GLN A 84 -11.28 27.39 -1.72
C GLN A 84 -11.92 27.33 -0.33
N SER A 85 -12.12 26.13 0.22
CA SER A 85 -12.67 25.95 1.57
C SER A 85 -11.68 26.32 2.68
N ASN A 86 -10.40 26.56 2.34
CA ASN A 86 -9.38 26.96 3.29
C ASN A 86 -8.94 28.42 3.02
N PRO A 87 -9.18 29.37 3.95
CA PRO A 87 -8.83 30.78 3.75
C PRO A 87 -7.37 31.00 3.35
N THR A 88 -6.45 30.22 3.92
CA THR A 88 -5.01 30.26 3.61
C THR A 88 -4.72 29.90 2.15
N LEU A 89 -5.45 28.94 1.56
CA LEU A 89 -5.17 28.42 0.22
C LEU A 89 -6.00 29.07 -0.89
N ALA A 90 -7.13 29.71 -0.52
CA ALA A 90 -8.13 30.21 -1.47
C ALA A 90 -7.51 31.16 -2.53
N GLY A 91 -6.60 32.05 -2.11
CA GLY A 91 -5.92 32.99 -3.00
C GLY A 91 -4.99 32.34 -4.04
N SER A 92 -4.55 31.10 -3.81
CA SER A 92 -3.63 30.37 -4.70
C SER A 92 -4.30 29.18 -5.40
N THR A 93 -5.63 29.11 -5.39
CA THR A 93 -6.40 27.97 -5.92
C THR A 93 -5.98 27.57 -7.33
N ALA A 94 -5.86 28.52 -8.26
CA ALA A 94 -5.50 28.21 -9.65
C ALA A 94 -4.12 27.56 -9.77
N LEU A 95 -3.13 28.08 -9.03
CA LEU A 95 -1.77 27.53 -8.99
C LEU A 95 -1.76 26.13 -8.37
N LEU A 96 -2.47 25.94 -7.26
CA LEU A 96 -2.56 24.67 -6.55
C LEU A 96 -3.24 23.59 -7.39
N VAL A 97 -4.34 23.92 -8.07
CA VAL A 97 -5.04 22.99 -8.96
C VAL A 97 -4.19 22.65 -10.18
N ALA A 98 -3.63 23.65 -10.87
CA ALA A 98 -2.78 23.41 -12.04
C ALA A 98 -1.54 22.58 -11.66
N GLY A 99 -0.83 22.96 -10.60
CA GLY A 99 0.33 22.25 -10.10
C GLY A 99 -0.01 20.83 -9.63
N GLY A 100 -1.13 20.67 -8.91
CA GLY A 100 -1.63 19.37 -8.47
C GLY A 100 -1.99 18.44 -9.63
N LEU A 101 -2.64 18.94 -10.68
CA LEU A 101 -2.96 18.17 -11.87
C LEU A 101 -1.70 17.77 -12.66
N VAL A 102 -0.76 18.70 -12.84
CA VAL A 102 0.54 18.40 -13.47
C VAL A 102 1.28 17.33 -12.68
N TYR A 103 1.30 17.45 -11.35
CA TYR A 103 1.91 16.46 -10.47
C TYR A 103 1.22 15.08 -10.60
N VAL A 104 -0.12 15.02 -10.58
CA VAL A 104 -0.86 13.76 -10.74
C VAL A 104 -0.58 13.13 -12.10
N VAL A 105 -0.52 13.91 -13.17
CA VAL A 105 -0.22 13.38 -14.51
C VAL A 105 1.21 12.85 -14.56
N LEU A 106 2.22 13.64 -14.16
CA LEU A 106 3.62 13.26 -14.30
C LEU A 106 4.03 12.15 -13.32
N ILE A 107 3.76 12.37 -12.03
CA ILE A 107 4.14 11.43 -10.99
C ILE A 107 3.19 10.24 -10.98
N GLY A 108 1.87 10.45 -11.10
CA GLY A 108 0.93 9.33 -11.19
C GLY A 108 1.22 8.40 -12.38
N PHE A 109 1.55 8.94 -13.56
CA PHE A 109 1.96 8.12 -14.70
C PHE A 109 3.24 7.33 -14.43
N ALA A 110 4.30 7.99 -13.93
CA ALA A 110 5.57 7.34 -13.63
C ALA A 110 5.39 6.21 -12.59
N VAL A 111 4.65 6.50 -11.52
CA VAL A 111 4.36 5.56 -10.44
C VAL A 111 3.50 4.40 -10.94
N ALA A 112 2.45 4.65 -11.73
CA ALA A 112 1.60 3.61 -12.31
C ALA A 112 2.40 2.67 -13.22
N ALA A 113 3.26 3.21 -14.08
CA ALA A 113 4.09 2.41 -14.98
C ALA A 113 5.03 1.49 -14.19
N ILE A 114 5.59 1.97 -13.08
CA ILE A 114 6.53 1.21 -12.24
C ILE A 114 5.81 0.14 -11.43
N CYS A 115 4.76 0.55 -10.70
CA CYS A 115 4.01 -0.34 -9.83
C CYS A 115 3.28 -1.41 -10.64
N GLY A 116 2.63 -1.01 -11.73
CA GLY A 116 1.96 -1.92 -12.65
C GLY A 116 2.90 -2.95 -13.27
N TYR A 117 4.02 -2.50 -13.84
CA TYR A 117 4.98 -3.42 -14.47
C TYR A 117 5.56 -4.42 -13.47
N MET A 118 5.87 -3.98 -12.25
CA MET A 118 6.29 -4.87 -11.17
C MET A 118 5.21 -5.85 -10.75
N ALA A 119 3.98 -5.38 -10.60
CA ALA A 119 2.85 -6.23 -10.27
C ALA A 119 2.69 -7.39 -11.27
N GLY A 120 2.86 -7.10 -12.57
CA GLY A 120 2.76 -8.09 -13.64
C GLY A 120 3.92 -9.08 -13.70
N LEU A 121 5.14 -8.67 -13.32
CA LEU A 121 6.32 -9.55 -13.34
C LEU A 121 6.50 -10.40 -12.07
N ILE A 122 6.35 -9.78 -10.90
CA ILE A 122 6.78 -10.36 -9.61
C ILE A 122 5.63 -10.47 -8.59
N GLY A 123 4.41 -10.06 -8.97
CA GLY A 123 3.25 -10.01 -8.08
C GLY A 123 3.19 -8.74 -7.23
N SER A 124 2.06 -8.55 -6.53
CA SER A 124 1.64 -7.27 -5.92
C SER A 124 2.27 -7.16 -4.57
N SER A 125 2.37 -8.29 -3.88
CA SER A 125 3.05 -8.44 -2.60
C SER A 125 4.51 -8.03 -2.65
N ASN A 126 5.16 -8.13 -3.82
CA ASN A 126 6.55 -7.69 -4.04
C ASN A 126 6.65 -6.34 -4.78
N SER A 127 5.52 -5.73 -5.11
CA SER A 127 5.47 -4.46 -5.84
C SER A 127 5.93 -3.31 -4.94
N PRO A 128 6.72 -2.35 -5.46
CA PRO A 128 7.29 -1.28 -4.65
C PRO A 128 6.31 -0.14 -4.33
N VAL A 129 4.99 -0.37 -4.44
CA VAL A 129 3.93 0.64 -4.27
C VAL A 129 4.12 1.45 -2.99
N SER A 130 4.41 0.78 -1.86
CA SER A 130 4.59 1.45 -0.57
C SER A 130 5.81 2.38 -0.55
N GLY A 131 6.94 1.96 -1.12
CA GLY A 131 8.16 2.78 -1.21
C GLY A 131 8.02 3.94 -2.18
N VAL A 132 7.42 3.71 -3.35
CA VAL A 132 7.17 4.75 -4.34
C VAL A 132 6.16 5.78 -3.83
N GLY A 133 5.19 5.35 -3.02
CA GLY A 133 4.25 6.24 -2.36
C GLY A 133 4.88 7.17 -1.31
N ILE A 134 5.91 6.72 -0.58
CA ILE A 134 6.71 7.58 0.29
C ILE A 134 7.47 8.63 -0.54
N LEU A 135 8.04 8.23 -1.67
CA LEU A 135 8.69 9.19 -2.56
C LEU A 135 7.69 10.22 -3.11
N ALA A 136 6.48 9.78 -3.47
CA ALA A 136 5.42 10.67 -3.92
C ALA A 136 5.12 11.77 -2.89
N ILE A 137 4.90 11.43 -1.61
CA ILE A 137 4.63 12.46 -0.60
C ILE A 137 5.82 13.40 -0.39
N VAL A 138 7.06 12.91 -0.47
CA VAL A 138 8.26 13.76 -0.34
C VAL A 138 8.34 14.74 -1.51
N ILE A 139 8.14 14.28 -2.75
CA ILE A 139 8.13 15.15 -3.94
C ILE A 139 6.99 16.17 -3.82
N ALA A 140 5.78 15.75 -3.48
CA ALA A 140 4.64 16.64 -3.28
C ALA A 140 4.96 17.71 -2.23
N SER A 141 5.55 17.31 -1.11
CA SER A 141 5.89 18.22 0.00
C SER A 141 6.97 19.23 -0.40
N VAL A 142 7.99 18.81 -1.16
CA VAL A 142 9.02 19.72 -1.70
C VAL A 142 8.44 20.69 -2.74
N LEU A 143 7.55 20.22 -3.61
CA LEU A 143 6.85 21.09 -4.56
C LEU A 143 5.98 22.12 -3.84
N MET A 144 5.32 21.72 -2.74
CA MET A 144 4.57 22.65 -1.90
C MET A 144 5.46 23.73 -1.29
N LEU A 145 6.69 23.42 -0.85
CA LEU A 145 7.63 24.46 -0.41
C LEU A 145 7.91 25.51 -1.50
N GLY A 146 8.03 25.07 -2.75
CA GLY A 146 8.16 25.97 -3.91
C GLY A 146 6.91 26.85 -4.08
N VAL A 147 5.72 26.27 -3.94
CA VAL A 147 4.45 27.04 -3.97
C VAL A 147 4.40 28.05 -2.82
N LEU A 148 4.82 27.68 -1.60
CA LEU A 148 4.87 28.57 -0.45
C LEU A 148 5.77 29.79 -0.73
N ALA A 149 6.95 29.54 -1.31
CA ALA A 149 7.88 30.59 -1.67
C ALA A 149 7.36 31.54 -2.76
N VAL A 150 6.68 31.00 -3.78
CA VAL A 150 6.15 31.79 -4.91
C VAL A 150 4.87 32.54 -4.55
N ALA A 151 3.98 31.92 -3.77
CA ALA A 151 2.66 32.46 -3.43
C ALA A 151 2.63 33.18 -2.08
N GLY A 152 3.73 33.17 -1.32
CA GLY A 152 3.79 33.79 0.02
C GLY A 152 2.91 33.10 1.06
N LEU A 153 2.66 31.80 0.89
CA LEU A 153 1.82 31.04 1.81
C LEU A 153 2.60 30.63 3.07
N PRO A 154 1.99 30.69 4.27
CA PRO A 154 2.61 30.12 5.46
C PRO A 154 2.62 28.60 5.41
N ALA A 155 3.56 27.98 6.14
CA ALA A 155 3.62 26.53 6.36
C ALA A 155 2.52 26.07 7.35
N ASP A 156 1.27 26.17 6.91
CA ASP A 156 0.07 25.83 7.69
C ASP A 156 -0.36 24.36 7.49
N PRO A 157 -1.03 23.72 8.47
CA PRO A 157 -1.66 22.41 8.30
C PRO A 157 -2.48 22.22 7.02
N SER A 158 -3.11 23.27 6.47
CA SER A 158 -3.86 23.19 5.20
C SER A 158 -2.95 22.84 4.01
N VAL A 159 -1.71 23.32 3.99
CA VAL A 159 -0.72 23.03 2.94
C VAL A 159 -0.32 21.55 2.99
N ILE A 160 -0.10 21.04 4.21
CA ILE A 160 0.25 19.65 4.46
C ILE A 160 -0.91 18.75 4.04
N ALA A 161 -2.14 19.11 4.40
CA ALA A 161 -3.33 18.41 3.97
C ALA A 161 -3.49 18.41 2.44
N PHE A 162 -3.21 19.52 1.76
CA PHE A 162 -3.22 19.59 0.30
C PHE A 162 -2.21 18.62 -0.33
N ALA A 163 -0.96 18.57 0.19
CA ALA A 163 0.06 17.63 -0.27
C ALA A 163 -0.39 16.17 -0.09
N LEU A 164 -1.03 15.85 1.04
CA LEU A 164 -1.57 14.52 1.33
C LEU A 164 -2.72 14.15 0.39
N ILE A 165 -3.64 15.07 0.09
CA ILE A 165 -4.76 14.84 -0.84
C ILE A 165 -4.24 14.57 -2.26
N VAL A 166 -3.33 15.41 -2.76
CA VAL A 166 -2.76 15.20 -4.09
C VAL A 166 -1.96 13.89 -4.16
N THR A 167 -1.27 13.54 -3.07
CA THR A 167 -0.53 12.28 -2.99
C THR A 167 -1.45 11.06 -2.90
N SER A 168 -2.59 11.15 -2.23
CA SER A 168 -3.54 10.04 -2.15
C SER A 168 -4.10 9.69 -3.53
N VAL A 169 -4.29 10.68 -4.41
CA VAL A 169 -4.65 10.46 -5.82
C VAL A 169 -3.56 9.67 -6.55
N VAL A 170 -2.29 10.03 -6.38
CA VAL A 170 -1.15 9.29 -6.97
C VAL A 170 -1.10 7.86 -6.44
N PHE A 171 -1.34 7.65 -5.14
CA PHE A 171 -1.44 6.31 -4.55
C PHE A 171 -2.59 5.50 -5.16
N ALA A 172 -3.76 6.10 -5.34
CA ALA A 172 -4.90 5.42 -5.98
C ALA A 172 -4.55 4.99 -7.41
N VAL A 173 -3.91 5.88 -8.19
CA VAL A 173 -3.42 5.57 -9.53
C VAL A 173 -2.42 4.40 -9.49
N ALA A 174 -1.49 4.40 -8.53
CA ALA A 174 -0.48 3.34 -8.37
C ALA A 174 -1.09 1.97 -8.06
N VAL A 175 -2.00 1.92 -7.09
CA VAL A 175 -2.64 0.69 -6.60
C VAL A 175 -3.55 0.11 -7.68
N ILE A 176 -4.36 0.95 -8.34
CA ILE A 176 -5.25 0.48 -9.42
C ILE A 176 -4.44 0.02 -10.64
N ALA A 177 -3.34 0.68 -10.99
CA ALA A 177 -2.46 0.22 -12.07
C ALA A 177 -1.79 -1.13 -11.74
N ASN A 178 -1.39 -1.30 -10.48
CA ASN A 178 -0.85 -2.55 -9.96
C ASN A 178 -1.86 -3.69 -10.10
N ASP A 179 -3.08 -3.51 -9.59
CA ASP A 179 -4.13 -4.54 -9.61
C ASP A 179 -4.57 -4.86 -11.05
N ASN A 180 -4.74 -3.84 -11.89
CA ASN A 180 -5.11 -4.02 -13.29
C ASN A 180 -4.12 -4.93 -14.05
N LEU A 181 -2.80 -4.72 -13.88
CA LEU A 181 -1.82 -5.56 -14.57
C LEU A 181 -1.75 -6.99 -14.03
N GLN A 182 -2.22 -7.26 -12.82
CA GLN A 182 -2.34 -8.62 -12.29
C GLN A 182 -3.56 -9.34 -12.82
N ASP A 183 -4.68 -8.65 -12.85
CA ASP A 183 -5.92 -9.19 -13.38
C ASP A 183 -5.76 -9.46 -14.87
N LEU A 184 -5.11 -8.55 -15.61
CA LEU A 184 -4.77 -8.78 -17.02
C LEU A 184 -3.79 -9.95 -17.18
N LYS A 185 -2.80 -10.11 -16.30
CA LYS A 185 -1.88 -11.25 -16.39
C LYS A 185 -2.58 -12.59 -16.14
N THR A 186 -3.39 -12.67 -15.09
CA THR A 186 -4.17 -13.89 -14.78
C THR A 186 -5.22 -14.18 -15.86
N GLY A 187 -5.88 -13.14 -16.36
CA GLY A 187 -6.80 -13.21 -17.49
C GLY A 187 -6.14 -13.73 -18.76
N GLN A 188 -4.95 -13.22 -19.10
CA GLN A 188 -4.16 -13.72 -20.24
C GLN A 188 -3.88 -15.22 -20.11
N LEU A 189 -3.52 -15.70 -18.92
CA LEU A 189 -3.23 -17.12 -18.68
C LEU A 189 -4.45 -18.04 -18.87
N VAL A 190 -5.66 -17.52 -18.72
CA VAL A 190 -6.92 -18.26 -18.92
C VAL A 190 -7.64 -17.91 -20.24
N GLY A 191 -7.00 -17.13 -21.12
CA GLY A 191 -7.58 -16.74 -22.42
C GLY A 191 -8.73 -15.73 -22.34
N ALA A 192 -8.75 -14.87 -21.32
CA ALA A 192 -9.73 -13.81 -21.17
C ALA A 192 -9.51 -12.67 -22.20
N THR A 193 -10.56 -11.87 -22.42
CA THR A 193 -10.48 -10.67 -23.28
C THR A 193 -10.17 -9.44 -22.41
N PRO A 194 -9.05 -8.72 -22.62
CA PRO A 194 -8.62 -7.62 -21.76
C PRO A 194 -9.67 -6.53 -21.53
N TRP A 195 -10.38 -6.07 -22.58
CA TRP A 195 -11.36 -4.99 -22.42
C TRP A 195 -12.48 -5.34 -21.43
N ARG A 196 -12.90 -6.61 -21.37
CA ARG A 196 -13.94 -7.06 -20.42
C ARG A 196 -13.46 -6.98 -18.98
N GLN A 197 -12.19 -7.33 -18.76
CA GLN A 197 -11.57 -7.25 -17.44
C GLN A 197 -11.39 -5.79 -17.01
N GLN A 198 -10.93 -4.93 -17.91
CA GLN A 198 -10.81 -3.49 -17.66
C GLN A 198 -12.16 -2.86 -17.31
N THR A 199 -13.24 -3.22 -18.03
CA THR A 199 -14.60 -2.76 -17.68
C THR A 199 -15.05 -3.27 -16.32
N ALA A 200 -14.83 -4.55 -16.00
CA ALA A 200 -15.17 -5.11 -14.70
C ALA A 200 -14.39 -4.43 -13.55
N LEU A 201 -13.11 -4.09 -13.78
CA LEU A 201 -12.29 -3.37 -12.83
C LEU A 201 -12.83 -1.96 -12.57
N ILE A 202 -13.25 -1.23 -13.62
CA ILE A 202 -13.88 0.09 -13.47
C ILE A 202 -15.12 0.00 -12.56
N VAL A 203 -15.96 -1.02 -12.75
CA VAL A 203 -17.13 -1.26 -11.89
C VAL A 203 -16.70 -1.57 -10.45
N GLY A 204 -15.67 -2.40 -10.27
CA GLY A 204 -15.10 -2.73 -8.96
C GLY A 204 -14.56 -1.50 -8.22
N VAL A 205 -13.88 -0.58 -8.92
CA VAL A 205 -13.40 0.68 -8.36
C VAL A 205 -14.55 1.55 -7.87
N ILE A 206 -15.65 1.64 -8.62
CA ILE A 206 -16.85 2.39 -8.20
C ILE A 206 -17.46 1.78 -6.93
N ALA A 207 -17.61 0.46 -6.89
CA ALA A 207 -18.11 -0.24 -5.70
C ALA A 207 -17.20 0.00 -4.49
N GLY A 208 -15.88 -0.10 -4.67
CA GLY A 208 -14.89 0.18 -3.62
C GLY A 208 -14.95 1.62 -3.13
N ALA A 209 -15.06 2.60 -4.04
CA ALA A 209 -15.16 4.01 -3.69
C ALA A 209 -16.42 4.36 -2.88
N ILE A 210 -17.50 3.59 -3.03
CA ILE A 210 -18.74 3.76 -2.24
C ILE A 210 -18.60 3.09 -0.87
N VAL A 211 -18.07 1.87 -0.81
CA VAL A 211 -18.04 1.05 0.43
C VAL A 211 -16.92 1.47 1.37
N ILE A 212 -15.71 1.71 0.87
CA ILE A 212 -14.52 1.95 1.70
C ILE A 212 -14.69 3.15 2.64
N PRO A 213 -15.19 4.33 2.20
CA PRO A 213 -15.37 5.46 3.11
C PRO A 213 -16.35 5.18 4.26
N VAL A 214 -17.40 4.41 4.01
CA VAL A 214 -18.39 4.03 5.04
C VAL A 214 -17.72 3.18 6.11
N ILE A 215 -16.95 2.17 5.71
CA ILE A 215 -16.22 1.30 6.64
C ILE A 215 -15.13 2.08 7.38
N LEU A 216 -14.36 2.92 6.69
CA LEU A 216 -13.32 3.74 7.34
C LEU A 216 -13.92 4.73 8.35
N ASN A 217 -15.06 5.34 8.04
CA ASN A 217 -15.75 6.23 8.98
C ASN A 217 -16.29 5.47 10.19
N LEU A 218 -16.81 4.25 9.99
CA LEU A 218 -17.25 3.37 11.08
C LEU A 218 -16.07 3.01 12.00
N LEU A 219 -14.93 2.60 11.42
CA LEU A 219 -13.71 2.30 12.19
C LEU A 219 -13.18 3.53 12.92
N ASN A 220 -13.21 4.71 12.28
CA ASN A 220 -12.78 5.97 12.89
C ASN A 220 -13.67 6.38 14.07
N GLN A 221 -14.98 6.15 13.99
CA GLN A 221 -15.90 6.40 15.10
C GLN A 221 -15.72 5.38 16.23
N ALA A 222 -15.57 4.10 15.89
CA ALA A 222 -15.43 3.03 16.88
C ALA A 222 -14.11 3.14 17.66
N PHE A 223 -12.98 3.17 16.96
CA PHE A 223 -11.64 3.09 17.55
C PHE A 223 -10.85 4.40 17.38
N GLY A 224 -11.07 5.12 16.28
CA GLY A 224 -10.15 6.17 15.85
C GLY A 224 -8.84 5.59 15.30
N PHE A 225 -7.95 6.46 14.84
CA PHE A 225 -6.63 6.08 14.33
C PHE A 225 -5.53 6.79 15.11
N GLU A 226 -4.37 6.15 15.25
CA GLU A 226 -3.21 6.75 15.90
C GLU A 226 -2.86 8.12 15.30
N GLY A 227 -2.85 9.16 16.14
CA GLY A 227 -2.59 10.54 15.72
C GLY A 227 -3.81 11.28 15.13
N GLY A 228 -4.97 10.63 15.08
CA GLY A 228 -6.27 11.21 14.73
C GLY A 228 -7.15 11.52 15.94
N PRO A 229 -8.41 11.90 15.70
CA PRO A 229 -9.42 12.04 16.76
C PRO A 229 -9.65 10.72 17.50
N LYS A 230 -10.02 10.82 18.78
CA LYS A 230 -10.38 9.64 19.58
C LYS A 230 -11.71 9.05 19.10
N GLY A 231 -11.76 7.71 19.02
CA GLY A 231 -13.00 6.96 18.88
C GLY A 231 -13.75 6.79 20.20
N ILE A 232 -14.78 5.95 20.18
CA ILE A 232 -15.52 5.52 21.37
C ILE A 232 -14.65 4.62 22.26
N ALA A 233 -13.93 3.68 21.64
CA ALA A 233 -12.96 2.85 22.32
C ALA A 233 -11.67 3.62 22.60
N ASP A 234 -11.06 3.33 23.74
CA ASP A 234 -9.85 4.03 24.21
C ASP A 234 -8.58 3.66 23.43
N GLU A 235 -8.57 2.50 22.76
CA GLU A 235 -7.44 2.01 21.97
C GLU A 235 -7.60 2.32 20.48
N PRO A 236 -6.83 3.27 19.92
CA PRO A 236 -6.91 3.61 18.51
C PRO A 236 -6.25 2.57 17.62
N LEU A 237 -6.74 2.45 16.39
CA LEU A 237 -6.14 1.60 15.38
C LEU A 237 -4.77 2.14 14.96
N ALA A 238 -3.76 1.26 14.97
CA ALA A 238 -2.43 1.58 14.47
C ALA A 238 -2.48 1.84 12.96
N ALA A 239 -2.06 3.03 12.54
CA ALA A 239 -2.00 3.42 11.13
C ALA A 239 -0.58 3.80 10.71
N PRO A 240 0.43 2.93 10.93
CA PRO A 240 1.83 3.30 10.82
C PRO A 240 2.12 3.93 9.46
N GLN A 241 1.73 3.33 8.33
CA GLN A 241 2.03 3.90 7.01
C GLN A 241 1.46 5.32 6.83
N ALA A 242 0.21 5.55 7.21
CA ALA A 242 -0.41 6.88 7.13
C ALA A 242 0.30 7.90 8.02
N THR A 243 0.67 7.50 9.24
CA THR A 243 1.39 8.35 10.19
C THR A 243 2.80 8.70 9.71
N LEU A 244 3.49 7.86 8.93
CA LEU A 244 4.78 8.23 8.32
C LEU A 244 4.60 9.22 7.19
N ILE A 245 3.64 8.96 6.30
CA ILE A 245 3.37 9.83 5.16
C ILE A 245 3.02 11.24 5.68
N SER A 246 2.19 11.33 6.73
CA SER A 246 1.87 12.61 7.37
C SER A 246 3.04 13.23 8.12
N ALA A 247 3.87 12.44 8.82
CA ALA A 247 5.06 12.95 9.50
C ALA A 247 6.12 13.49 8.53
N LEU A 248 6.34 12.83 7.39
CA LEU A 248 7.24 13.30 6.34
C LEU A 248 6.72 14.59 5.72
N ALA A 249 5.42 14.65 5.39
CA ALA A 249 4.82 15.87 4.87
C ALA A 249 4.96 17.05 5.85
N ARG A 250 4.64 16.80 7.13
CA ARG A 250 4.78 17.79 8.22
C ARG A 250 6.22 18.26 8.37
N GLY A 251 7.18 17.35 8.43
CA GLY A 251 8.58 17.73 8.64
C GLY A 251 9.18 18.45 7.44
N VAL A 252 8.88 18.04 6.21
CA VAL A 252 9.38 18.73 5.00
C VAL A 252 8.78 20.14 4.91
N ILE A 253 7.47 20.28 5.05
CA ILE A 253 6.78 21.57 4.88
C ILE A 253 7.02 22.51 6.08
N GLY A 254 7.03 21.96 7.29
CA GLY A 254 7.21 22.73 8.54
C GLY A 254 8.66 23.07 8.86
N GLY A 255 9.65 22.48 8.17
CA GLY A 255 11.07 22.72 8.42
C GLY A 255 11.68 22.00 9.63
N ASP A 256 10.87 21.26 10.40
CA ASP A 256 11.29 20.55 11.62
C ASP A 256 11.82 19.13 11.38
N LEU A 257 12.12 18.77 10.13
CA LEU A 257 12.56 17.42 9.82
C LEU A 257 13.98 17.16 10.32
N ARG A 258 14.15 16.05 11.05
CA ARG A 258 15.47 15.52 11.47
C ARG A 258 16.24 14.95 10.28
N TRP A 259 16.77 15.84 9.44
CA TRP A 259 17.58 15.51 8.27
C TRP A 259 18.85 14.74 8.63
N ASP A 260 19.36 14.92 9.85
CA ASP A 260 20.45 14.13 10.41
C ASP A 260 20.12 12.64 10.44
N LEU A 261 18.93 12.28 10.94
CA LEU A 261 18.49 10.90 11.02
C LEU A 261 18.07 10.33 9.67
N ILE A 262 17.40 11.13 8.83
CA ILE A 262 17.03 10.69 7.49
C ILE A 262 18.28 10.47 6.64
N GLY A 263 19.26 11.36 6.74
CA GLY A 263 20.56 11.22 6.07
C GLY A 263 21.31 9.97 6.54
N LEU A 264 21.34 9.71 7.84
CA LEU A 264 21.89 8.46 8.37
C LEU A 264 21.14 7.23 7.83
N GLY A 265 19.81 7.28 7.81
CA GLY A 265 18.97 6.28 7.18
C GLY A 265 19.30 6.06 5.71
N ALA A 266 19.54 7.13 4.95
CA ALA A 266 19.91 7.06 3.55
C ALA A 266 21.27 6.35 3.36
N VAL A 267 22.26 6.67 4.20
CA VAL A 267 23.56 5.97 4.21
C VAL A 267 23.38 4.48 4.50
N ILE A 268 22.58 4.14 5.53
CA ILE A 268 22.25 2.74 5.86
C ILE A 268 21.56 2.06 4.66
N GLY A 269 20.64 2.75 3.98
CA GLY A 269 19.98 2.26 2.78
C GLY A 269 20.94 1.93 1.64
N VAL A 270 21.92 2.80 1.38
CA VAL A 270 22.99 2.54 0.39
C VAL A 270 23.82 1.32 0.79
N VAL A 271 24.21 1.21 2.06
CA VAL A 271 24.94 0.05 2.57
C VAL A 271 24.15 -1.24 2.37
N ILE A 272 22.85 -1.25 2.68
CA ILE A 272 21.97 -2.41 2.49
C ILE A 272 21.87 -2.78 1.00
N ILE A 273 21.78 -1.81 0.09
CA ILE A 273 21.77 -2.05 -1.35
C ILE A 273 23.06 -2.74 -1.81
N ILE A 274 24.21 -2.27 -1.33
CA ILE A 274 25.51 -2.88 -1.64
C ILE A 274 25.56 -4.30 -1.09
N LEU A 275 25.14 -4.51 0.16
CA LEU A 275 25.09 -5.83 0.78
C LEU A 275 24.16 -6.79 0.03
N ASP A 276 22.98 -6.34 -0.41
CA ASP A 276 22.05 -7.14 -1.23
C ASP A 276 22.71 -7.54 -2.55
N ALA A 277 23.36 -6.60 -3.25
CA ALA A 277 24.04 -6.87 -4.51
C ALA A 277 25.20 -7.88 -4.34
N VAL A 278 26.01 -7.70 -3.30
CA VAL A 278 27.13 -8.61 -2.97
C VAL A 278 26.61 -9.99 -2.58
N LEU A 279 25.60 -10.06 -1.71
CA LEU A 279 25.02 -11.32 -1.24
C LEU A 279 24.36 -12.09 -2.38
N ASN A 280 23.56 -11.41 -3.21
CA ASN A 280 22.89 -12.02 -4.37
C ASN A 280 23.92 -12.57 -5.37
N LYS A 281 25.03 -11.84 -5.59
CA LYS A 281 26.12 -12.31 -6.46
C LYS A 281 26.91 -13.47 -5.85
N ALA A 282 27.30 -13.36 -4.57
CA ALA A 282 28.10 -14.37 -3.88
C ALA A 282 27.35 -15.70 -3.69
N THR A 283 26.02 -15.66 -3.54
CA THR A 283 25.21 -16.85 -3.31
C THR A 283 24.57 -17.43 -4.58
N GLY A 284 24.85 -16.84 -5.75
CA GLY A 284 24.20 -17.23 -7.01
C GLY A 284 22.67 -17.08 -6.96
N GLY A 285 22.17 -16.07 -6.23
CA GLY A 285 20.75 -15.77 -6.09
C GLY A 285 20.00 -16.56 -5.02
N LYS A 286 20.68 -17.37 -4.19
CA LYS A 286 20.05 -18.15 -3.11
C LYS A 286 19.68 -17.32 -1.89
N ALA A 287 20.39 -16.23 -1.64
CA ALA A 287 20.11 -15.30 -0.55
C ALA A 287 19.97 -13.87 -1.08
N LYS A 288 18.96 -13.16 -0.58
CA LYS A 288 18.66 -11.77 -0.92
C LYS A 288 18.37 -11.00 0.36
N LEU A 289 18.72 -9.72 0.36
CA LEU A 289 18.44 -8.79 1.44
C LEU A 289 17.68 -7.59 0.86
N PRO A 290 16.38 -7.74 0.51
CA PRO A 290 15.63 -6.70 -0.17
C PRO A 290 15.67 -5.38 0.62
N PRO A 291 16.23 -4.29 0.06
CA PRO A 291 16.42 -3.05 0.81
C PRO A 291 15.10 -2.45 1.35
N LEU A 292 14.02 -2.58 0.60
CA LEU A 292 12.68 -2.16 1.04
C LEU A 292 12.19 -2.95 2.26
N ALA A 293 12.43 -4.27 2.31
CA ALA A 293 12.03 -5.10 3.44
C ALA A 293 12.80 -4.72 4.72
N VAL A 294 14.09 -4.41 4.58
CA VAL A 294 14.90 -3.92 5.70
C VAL A 294 14.40 -2.55 6.17
N GLY A 295 14.11 -1.63 5.25
CA GLY A 295 13.53 -0.32 5.57
C GLY A 295 12.19 -0.42 6.31
N ILE A 296 11.30 -1.31 5.87
CA ILE A 296 10.03 -1.61 6.54
C ILE A 296 10.29 -2.18 7.96
N GLY A 297 11.31 -3.01 8.15
CA GLY A 297 11.69 -3.54 9.46
C GLY A 297 12.16 -2.48 10.46
N PHE A 298 12.93 -1.47 10.01
CA PHE A 298 13.26 -0.30 10.84
C PHE A 298 12.02 0.52 11.19
N TYR A 299 11.08 0.54 10.25
CA TYR A 299 9.94 1.43 10.28
C TYR A 299 8.78 0.92 11.14
N LEU A 300 8.45 -0.38 11.05
CA LEU A 300 7.30 -0.95 11.75
C LEU A 300 7.56 -1.15 13.25
N PRO A 301 6.52 -1.05 14.10
CA PRO A 301 6.65 -1.40 15.50
C PRO A 301 7.13 -2.85 15.66
N ALA A 302 7.95 -3.10 16.68
CA ALA A 302 8.45 -4.45 16.98
C ALA A 302 7.30 -5.47 17.12
N ALA A 303 6.18 -5.08 17.75
CA ALA A 303 5.01 -5.94 17.88
C ALA A 303 4.47 -6.42 16.52
N VAL A 304 4.35 -5.53 15.53
CA VAL A 304 3.89 -5.88 14.17
C VAL A 304 4.92 -6.79 13.49
N THR A 305 6.20 -6.41 13.53
CA THR A 305 7.28 -7.18 12.89
C THR A 305 7.42 -8.58 13.50
N THR A 306 7.29 -8.72 14.82
CA THR A 306 7.36 -10.02 15.50
C THR A 306 6.24 -10.95 15.05
N MET A 307 5.01 -10.46 14.88
CA MET A 307 3.89 -11.27 14.40
C MET A 307 4.11 -11.74 12.95
N LEU A 308 4.69 -10.89 12.10
CA LEU A 308 5.11 -11.30 10.74
C LEU A 308 6.16 -12.42 10.79
N VAL A 309 7.15 -12.33 11.68
CA VAL A 309 8.18 -13.36 11.85
C VAL A 309 7.57 -14.68 12.33
N ILE A 310 6.68 -14.63 13.33
CA ILE A 310 5.98 -15.83 13.83
C ILE A 310 5.18 -16.48 12.68
N GLY A 311 4.42 -15.70 11.92
CA GLY A 311 3.68 -16.19 10.76
C GLY A 311 4.59 -16.83 9.70
N ALA A 312 5.72 -16.21 9.39
CA ALA A 312 6.70 -16.74 8.43
C ALA A 312 7.34 -18.06 8.92
N VAL A 313 7.66 -18.16 10.21
CA VAL A 313 8.17 -19.39 10.81
C VAL A 313 7.10 -20.50 10.78
N CYS A 314 5.85 -20.20 11.12
CA CYS A 314 4.74 -21.14 11.03
C CYS A 314 4.53 -21.65 9.60
N GLY A 315 4.54 -20.75 8.61
CA GLY A 315 4.46 -21.11 7.19
C GLY A 315 5.64 -21.97 6.75
N TRP A 316 6.86 -21.64 7.17
CA TRP A 316 8.06 -22.44 6.88
C TRP A 316 7.98 -23.85 7.49
N ILE A 317 7.51 -23.99 8.73
CA ILE A 317 7.31 -25.29 9.38
C ILE A 317 6.29 -26.12 8.59
N TYR A 318 5.16 -25.51 8.21
CA TYR A 318 4.12 -26.17 7.41
C TYR A 318 4.64 -26.63 6.05
N ASP A 319 5.30 -25.74 5.30
CA ASP A 319 5.88 -26.04 3.98
C ASP A 319 6.93 -27.14 4.07
N LYS A 320 7.74 -27.15 5.13
CA LYS A 320 8.72 -28.20 5.40
C LYS A 320 8.04 -29.54 5.69
N ALA A 321 6.95 -29.54 6.45
CA ALA A 321 6.21 -30.75 6.82
C ALA A 321 5.51 -31.42 5.62
N ILE A 322 5.10 -30.65 4.59
CA ILE A 322 4.45 -31.19 3.40
C ILE A 322 5.41 -31.39 2.20
N LYS A 323 6.66 -30.91 2.29
CA LYS A 323 7.61 -30.88 1.15
C LYS A 323 7.83 -32.23 0.47
N THR A 324 7.80 -33.32 1.22
CA THR A 324 8.03 -34.69 0.73
C THR A 324 6.75 -35.45 0.38
N THR A 325 5.59 -34.80 0.52
CA THR A 325 4.28 -35.43 0.24
C THR A 325 3.91 -35.30 -1.23
N ARG A 326 3.12 -36.24 -1.76
CA ARG A 326 2.63 -36.21 -3.15
C ARG A 326 1.77 -34.97 -3.45
N PHE A 327 1.12 -34.41 -2.42
CA PHE A 327 0.22 -33.27 -2.53
C PHE A 327 0.88 -31.94 -2.13
N ALA A 328 2.22 -31.85 -2.11
CA ALA A 328 2.94 -30.68 -1.61
C ALA A 328 2.48 -29.36 -2.24
N ASP A 329 2.29 -29.31 -3.57
CA ASP A 329 1.92 -28.07 -4.26
C ASP A 329 0.48 -27.63 -3.94
N VAL A 330 -0.47 -28.57 -3.89
CA VAL A 330 -1.85 -28.30 -3.47
C VAL A 330 -1.88 -27.88 -1.99
N GLY A 331 -1.12 -28.58 -1.15
CA GLY A 331 -0.98 -28.28 0.28
C GLY A 331 -0.46 -26.86 0.54
N ARG A 332 0.56 -26.40 -0.21
CA ARG A 332 1.07 -25.03 -0.10
C ARG A 332 0.00 -24.01 -0.47
N ARG A 333 -0.68 -24.19 -1.61
CA ARG A 333 -1.75 -23.28 -2.07
C ARG A 333 -2.90 -23.19 -1.06
N MET A 334 -3.32 -24.34 -0.53
CA MET A 334 -4.38 -24.39 0.49
C MET A 334 -3.94 -23.78 1.83
N GLY A 335 -2.67 -23.93 2.21
CA GLY A 335 -2.10 -23.27 3.39
C GLY A 335 -2.10 -21.75 3.26
N VAL A 336 -1.71 -21.23 2.08
CA VAL A 336 -1.79 -19.79 1.77
C VAL A 336 -3.25 -19.31 1.81
N LEU A 337 -4.18 -20.05 1.21
CA LEU A 337 -5.62 -19.75 1.27
C LEU A 337 -6.17 -19.69 2.70
N LEU A 338 -5.75 -20.62 3.57
CA LEU A 338 -6.11 -20.59 4.99
C LEU A 338 -5.60 -19.32 5.68
N ALA A 339 -4.32 -18.99 5.49
CA ALA A 339 -3.73 -17.79 6.07
C ALA A 339 -4.43 -16.51 5.57
N SER A 340 -4.71 -16.41 4.27
CA SER A 340 -5.51 -15.32 3.70
C SER A 340 -6.92 -15.25 4.30
N GLY A 341 -7.56 -16.41 4.52
CA GLY A 341 -8.87 -16.50 5.17
C GLY A 341 -8.86 -16.01 6.62
N LEU A 342 -7.78 -16.27 7.38
CA LEU A 342 -7.62 -15.75 8.74
C LEU A 342 -7.49 -14.21 8.75
N ILE A 343 -6.75 -13.64 7.80
CA ILE A 343 -6.62 -12.18 7.65
C ILE A 343 -7.98 -11.55 7.34
N VAL A 344 -8.69 -12.07 6.32
CA VAL A 344 -10.01 -11.56 5.94
C VAL A 344 -11.02 -11.75 7.07
N GLY A 345 -10.99 -12.90 7.74
CA GLY A 345 -11.88 -13.21 8.87
C GLY A 345 -11.72 -12.21 10.01
N GLU A 346 -10.48 -11.95 10.44
CA GLU A 346 -10.18 -10.95 11.47
C GLU A 346 -10.73 -9.58 11.10
N SER A 347 -10.50 -9.13 9.86
CA SER A 347 -10.98 -7.83 9.40
C SER A 347 -12.52 -7.74 9.35
N LEU A 348 -13.21 -8.82 8.99
CA LEU A 348 -14.68 -8.87 9.03
C LEU A 348 -15.23 -8.79 10.46
N PHE A 349 -14.61 -9.52 11.40
CA PHE A 349 -14.98 -9.42 12.82
C PHE A 349 -14.67 -8.04 13.40
N LEU A 350 -13.58 -7.39 12.97
CA LEU A 350 -13.25 -6.03 13.38
C LEU A 350 -14.30 -5.02 12.90
N VAL A 351 -14.74 -5.11 11.64
CA VAL A 351 -15.81 -4.26 11.10
C VAL A 351 -17.14 -4.51 11.82
N MET A 352 -17.47 -5.78 12.10
CA MET A 352 -18.66 -6.14 12.89
C MET A 352 -18.58 -5.52 14.29
N THR A 353 -17.43 -5.67 14.96
CA THR A 353 -17.19 -5.13 16.32
C THR A 353 -17.30 -3.62 16.32
N ALA A 354 -16.73 -2.93 15.34
CA ALA A 354 -16.86 -1.49 15.17
C ALA A 354 -18.34 -1.07 15.02
N GLY A 355 -19.11 -1.83 14.24
CA GLY A 355 -20.56 -1.66 14.11
C GLY A 355 -21.30 -1.71 15.45
N VAL A 356 -20.96 -2.70 16.28
CA VAL A 356 -21.56 -2.87 17.61
C VAL A 356 -21.12 -1.77 18.57
N ILE A 357 -19.83 -1.40 18.60
CA ILE A 357 -19.31 -0.31 19.43
C ILE A 357 -20.04 0.99 19.12
N VAL A 358 -20.15 1.35 17.83
CA VAL A 358 -20.83 2.59 17.41
C VAL A 358 -22.33 2.53 17.71
N GLY A 359 -22.98 1.38 17.47
CA GLY A 359 -24.41 1.20 17.72
C GLY A 359 -24.79 1.23 19.20
N THR A 360 -23.94 0.69 20.08
CA THR A 360 -24.19 0.59 21.52
C THR A 360 -23.58 1.74 22.32
N ARG A 361 -22.63 2.48 21.74
CA ARG A 361 -21.75 3.45 22.42
C ARG A 361 -21.03 2.84 23.62
N ASN A 362 -20.75 1.55 23.55
CA ASN A 362 -19.98 0.79 24.54
C ASN A 362 -18.64 0.42 23.90
N ASP A 363 -17.54 0.73 24.56
CA ASP A 363 -16.17 0.44 24.12
C ASP A 363 -15.85 -1.06 24.16
N ALA A 364 -16.49 -1.80 25.07
CA ALA A 364 -16.27 -3.23 25.27
C ALA A 364 -17.58 -4.04 25.19
N PRO A 365 -18.29 -4.04 24.03
CA PRO A 365 -19.62 -4.65 23.93
C PRO A 365 -19.63 -6.17 24.08
N PHE A 366 -18.47 -6.81 23.91
CA PHE A 366 -18.29 -8.26 24.05
C PHE A 366 -17.48 -8.66 25.29
N ALA A 367 -17.26 -7.74 26.24
CA ALA A 367 -16.58 -8.07 27.49
C ALA A 367 -17.44 -9.04 28.31
N MET A 368 -17.06 -10.33 28.28
CA MET A 368 -17.70 -11.38 29.08
C MET A 368 -16.95 -11.66 30.39
N LEU A 369 -15.76 -11.09 30.55
CA LEU A 369 -14.88 -11.33 31.69
C LEU A 369 -14.72 -10.04 32.51
N PRO A 370 -14.66 -10.15 33.87
CA PRO A 370 -14.45 -8.98 34.72
C PRO A 370 -13.14 -8.27 34.42
N GLU A 371 -13.15 -6.94 34.53
CA GLU A 371 -11.94 -6.12 34.48
C GLU A 371 -10.92 -6.63 35.52
N GLY A 372 -9.67 -6.86 35.08
CA GLY A 372 -8.60 -7.40 35.92
C GLY A 372 -8.31 -8.90 35.78
N SER A 373 -9.13 -9.67 35.05
CA SER A 373 -8.87 -11.09 34.72
C SER A 373 -7.96 -11.27 33.48
N THR A 374 -7.21 -10.23 33.11
CA THR A 374 -6.50 -10.12 31.82
C THR A 374 -5.47 -11.22 31.58
N PHE A 375 -4.73 -11.64 32.61
CA PHE A 375 -3.66 -12.62 32.42
C PHE A 375 -4.17 -14.06 32.16
N PRO A 376 -5.08 -14.64 32.97
CA PRO A 376 -5.67 -15.94 32.65
C PRO A 376 -6.45 -15.94 31.33
N ALA A 377 -7.20 -14.86 31.05
CA ALA A 377 -7.98 -14.73 29.83
C ALA A 377 -7.10 -14.70 28.58
N MET A 378 -6.01 -13.92 28.61
CA MET A 378 -5.05 -13.84 27.51
C MET A 378 -4.34 -15.18 27.28
N ALA A 379 -3.92 -15.87 28.35
CA ALA A 379 -3.29 -17.18 28.24
C ALA A 379 -4.24 -18.22 27.62
N ALA A 380 -5.51 -18.23 28.05
CA ALA A 380 -6.54 -19.09 27.47
C ALA A 380 -6.79 -18.75 26.00
N GLY A 381 -6.89 -17.46 25.66
CA GLY A 381 -7.03 -16.99 24.27
C GLY A 381 -5.89 -17.45 23.37
N ILE A 382 -4.64 -17.31 23.84
CA ILE A 382 -3.45 -17.81 23.12
C ILE A 382 -3.52 -19.33 22.93
N ALA A 383 -3.88 -20.08 23.97
CA ALA A 383 -4.00 -21.54 23.89
C ALA A 383 -5.07 -21.96 22.87
N VAL A 384 -6.25 -21.34 22.91
CA VAL A 384 -7.33 -21.58 21.94
C VAL A 384 -6.88 -21.23 20.53
N PHE A 385 -6.24 -20.08 20.34
CA PHE A 385 -5.71 -19.66 19.04
C PHE A 385 -4.69 -20.66 18.48
N LEU A 386 -3.76 -21.14 19.31
CA LEU A 386 -2.78 -22.15 18.92
C LEU A 386 -3.43 -23.48 18.53
N VAL A 387 -4.38 -23.96 19.34
CA VAL A 387 -5.12 -25.20 19.06
C VAL A 387 -5.89 -25.09 17.77
N LEU A 388 -6.63 -23.99 17.56
CA LEU A 388 -7.38 -23.75 16.33
C LEU A 388 -6.47 -23.65 15.12
N THR A 389 -5.32 -22.96 15.25
CA THR A 389 -4.35 -22.85 14.15
C THR A 389 -3.82 -24.22 13.76
N VAL A 390 -3.40 -25.05 14.73
CA VAL A 390 -2.92 -26.42 14.47
C VAL A 390 -4.04 -27.29 13.89
N ALA A 391 -5.26 -27.17 14.41
CA ALA A 391 -6.42 -27.90 13.91
C ALA A 391 -6.74 -27.52 12.44
N LEU A 392 -6.71 -26.24 12.11
CA LEU A 392 -6.97 -25.76 10.75
C LEU A 392 -5.88 -26.20 9.77
N TYR A 393 -4.60 -26.09 10.13
CA TYR A 393 -3.51 -26.55 9.27
C TYR A 393 -3.48 -28.07 9.12
N SER A 394 -3.84 -28.83 10.16
CA SER A 394 -3.97 -30.29 10.06
C SER A 394 -5.17 -30.69 9.19
N TRP A 395 -6.29 -29.97 9.30
CA TRP A 395 -7.45 -30.15 8.43
C TRP A 395 -7.11 -29.84 6.97
N VAL A 396 -6.43 -28.72 6.69
CA VAL A 396 -5.95 -28.37 5.34
C VAL A 396 -5.07 -29.49 4.79
N ARG A 397 -4.10 -29.96 5.57
CA ARG A 397 -3.22 -31.06 5.17
C ARG A 397 -4.01 -32.33 4.83
N SER A 398 -5.01 -32.68 5.63
CA SER A 398 -5.88 -33.84 5.40
C SER A 398 -6.72 -33.69 4.11
N ARG A 399 -7.21 -32.47 3.84
CA ARG A 399 -7.97 -32.18 2.61
C ARG A 399 -7.09 -32.21 1.38
N SER A 400 -5.88 -31.65 1.44
CA SER A 400 -4.92 -31.69 0.34
C SER A 400 -4.49 -33.11 -0.01
N ALA A 401 -4.44 -34.03 0.96
CA ALA A 401 -4.11 -35.43 0.70
C ALA A 401 -5.18 -36.22 -0.07
N LYS A 402 -6.42 -35.69 -0.15
CA LYS A 402 -7.54 -36.32 -0.85
C LYS A 402 -7.68 -35.88 -2.31
N VAL A 403 -6.94 -34.84 -2.70
CA VAL A 403 -6.86 -34.31 -4.07
C VAL A 403 -5.59 -34.83 -4.71
#